data_AF-A0A6J0SJB3-F1
#
_entry.id   AF-A0A6J0SJB3-F1
#
_cell.length_a   1.000
_cell.length_b   1.000
_cell.length_c   1.000
_cell.angle_alpha   90.00
_cell.angle_beta   90.00
_cell.angle_gamma   90.00
#
_symmetry.space_group_name_H-M   'P 1'
#
loop_
_entity.id
_entity.type
_entity.pdbx_description
1 polymer ?
#
loop_
_entity_poly.entity_id
_entity_poly.type
_entity_poly.pdbx_seq_one_letter_code
_entity_poly.pdbx_strand_id
1 'polypeptide(L)'
;NGTETVAQPLPDGTYSLHGLKWFISATDSDVALTLARILAADGQVEQGSKGLSLFYLKVRDAEGKLNKIETHRLKDKLGTRQLPTAELFLDGAKALRISAEGQGVATIAHMLTISRIHNAIGAVAFMRR
;
A
#
# COMPACT_ATOMS: atom_id res chain seq x y z
N ASN A 1 6.19 -9.72 13.69
CA ASN A 1 6.06 -8.29 13.35
C ASN A 1 6.15 -8.15 11.84
N GLY A 2 5.00 -7.96 11.18
CA GLY A 2 4.86 -7.86 9.73
C GLY A 2 3.73 -6.90 9.41
N THR A 3 3.08 -7.02 8.25
CA THR A 3 1.89 -6.19 7.94
C THR A 3 0.78 -6.45 8.96
N GLU A 4 0.31 -5.38 9.61
CA GLU A 4 -0.80 -5.37 10.58
C GLU A 4 -2.07 -4.72 10.04
N THR A 5 -1.99 -4.09 8.86
CA THR A 5 -3.17 -3.53 8.19
C THR A 5 -4.23 -4.61 7.96
N VAL A 6 -5.45 -4.35 8.41
CA VAL A 6 -6.60 -5.23 8.21
C VAL A 6 -7.50 -4.70 7.10
N ALA A 7 -8.20 -5.62 6.44
CA ALA A 7 -9.14 -5.37 5.37
C ALA A 7 -10.49 -5.95 5.76
N GLN A 8 -11.45 -5.08 6.08
CA GLN A 8 -12.81 -5.49 6.42
C GLN A 8 -13.65 -5.59 5.14
N PRO A 9 -14.28 -6.74 4.85
CA PRO A 9 -15.13 -6.88 3.67
C PRO A 9 -16.37 -5.98 3.77
N LEU A 10 -16.72 -5.34 2.65
CA LEU A 10 -17.91 -4.51 2.52
C LEU A 10 -19.00 -5.21 1.68
N PRO A 11 -20.29 -4.85 1.83
CA PRO A 11 -21.39 -5.48 1.10
C PRO A 11 -21.28 -5.39 -0.43
N ASP A 12 -20.55 -4.40 -0.95
CA ASP A 12 -20.35 -4.16 -2.38
C ASP A 12 -19.17 -4.95 -2.98
N GLY A 13 -18.57 -5.87 -2.21
CA GLY A 13 -17.43 -6.69 -2.63
C GLY A 13 -16.08 -5.97 -2.55
N THR A 14 -16.05 -4.71 -2.11
CA THR A 14 -14.81 -3.99 -1.81
C THR A 14 -14.39 -4.21 -0.35
N TYR A 15 -13.27 -3.60 0.05
CA TYR A 15 -12.74 -3.72 1.40
C TYR A 15 -12.44 -2.34 1.99
N SER A 16 -12.66 -2.22 3.29
CA SER A 16 -12.26 -1.09 4.12
C SER A 16 -10.92 -1.39 4.77
N LEU A 17 -9.87 -0.67 4.40
CA LEU A 17 -8.52 -0.87 4.94
C LEU A 17 -8.28 -0.03 6.19
N HIS A 18 -7.80 -0.67 7.24
CA HIS A 18 -7.45 -0.01 8.50
C HIS A 18 -6.02 -0.35 8.92
N GLY A 19 -5.21 0.67 9.17
CA GLY A 19 -3.86 0.52 9.73
C GLY A 19 -2.86 1.54 9.22
N LEU A 20 -1.65 1.47 9.77
CA LEU A 20 -0.57 2.40 9.48
C LEU A 20 0.31 1.91 8.33
N LYS A 21 0.56 2.79 7.35
CA LYS A 21 1.59 2.61 6.33
C LYS A 21 2.78 3.51 6.64
N TRP A 22 3.87 2.88 7.04
CA TRP A 22 5.01 3.56 7.67
C TRP A 22 5.90 4.35 6.70
N PHE A 23 6.05 3.87 5.46
CA PHE A 23 6.82 4.54 4.40
C PHE A 23 6.05 4.47 3.10
N ILE A 24 5.38 5.56 2.74
CA ILE A 24 4.75 5.73 1.43
C ILE A 24 5.45 6.85 0.69
N SER A 25 6.13 6.51 -0.40
CA SER A 25 6.68 7.49 -1.35
C SER A 25 5.63 7.89 -2.38
N ALA A 26 5.80 9.06 -2.99
CA ALA A 26 4.91 9.59 -4.03
C ALA A 26 3.45 9.66 -3.54
N THR A 27 3.22 10.31 -2.40
CA THR A 27 1.87 10.48 -1.82
C THR A 27 0.94 11.34 -2.67
N ASP A 28 1.48 11.94 -3.72
CA ASP A 28 0.83 12.62 -4.81
C ASP A 28 0.32 11.68 -5.92
N SER A 29 0.50 10.36 -5.79
CA SER A 29 -0.01 9.39 -6.77
C SER A 29 -1.54 9.34 -6.81
N ASP A 30 -2.08 8.95 -7.96
CA ASP A 30 -3.53 8.74 -8.13
C ASP A 30 -4.00 7.41 -7.51
N VAL A 31 -3.11 6.40 -7.50
CA VAL A 31 -3.40 5.03 -7.10
C VAL A 31 -2.27 4.45 -6.25
N ALA A 32 -2.61 3.43 -5.46
CA ALA A 32 -1.65 2.66 -4.69
C ALA A 32 -2.01 1.16 -4.68
N LEU A 33 -0.95 0.34 -4.62
CA LEU A 33 -1.07 -1.09 -4.33
C LEU A 33 -0.57 -1.34 -2.91
N THR A 34 -1.30 -2.12 -2.12
CA THR A 34 -0.91 -2.41 -0.75
C THR A 34 -1.34 -3.79 -0.27
N LEU A 35 -0.62 -4.33 0.70
CA LEU A 35 -0.96 -5.58 1.37
C LEU A 35 -1.78 -5.30 2.63
N ALA A 36 -2.78 -6.15 2.87
CA ALA A 36 -3.54 -6.18 4.11
C ALA A 36 -4.01 -7.62 4.40
N ARG A 37 -4.42 -7.86 5.65
CA ARG A 37 -5.00 -9.13 6.09
C ARG A 37 -6.51 -9.03 6.07
N ILE A 38 -7.18 -9.99 5.44
CA ILE A 38 -8.64 -10.01 5.43
C ILE A 38 -9.13 -10.37 6.83
N LEU A 39 -10.03 -9.56 7.36
CA LEU A 39 -10.71 -9.83 8.63
C LEU A 39 -11.84 -10.83 8.37
N ALA A 40 -11.73 -12.01 8.98
CA ALA A 40 -12.75 -13.05 8.89
C ALA A 40 -13.99 -12.68 9.73
N ALA A 41 -15.09 -13.41 9.52
CA ALA A 41 -16.37 -13.15 10.17
C ALA A 41 -16.32 -13.30 11.71
N ASP A 42 -15.39 -14.10 12.22
CA ASP A 42 -15.12 -14.30 13.65
C ASP A 42 -14.17 -13.23 14.23
N GLY A 43 -13.79 -12.23 13.43
CA GLY A 43 -12.90 -11.14 13.83
C GLY A 43 -11.42 -11.51 13.85
N GLN A 44 -11.04 -12.70 13.38
CA GLN A 44 -9.64 -13.12 13.30
C GLN A 44 -9.01 -12.79 11.96
N VAL A 45 -7.68 -12.77 11.93
CA VAL A 45 -6.89 -12.65 10.71
C VAL A 45 -5.89 -13.79 10.62
N GLU A 46 -5.71 -14.34 9.42
CA GLU A 46 -4.65 -15.30 9.17
C GLU A 46 -3.28 -14.60 9.31
N GLN A 47 -2.36 -15.21 10.06
CA GLN A 47 -1.05 -14.64 10.36
C GLN A 47 0.00 -14.98 9.30
N GLY A 48 1.15 -14.31 9.37
CA GLY A 48 2.26 -14.54 8.44
C GLY A 48 1.96 -14.12 7.00
N SER A 49 2.78 -14.55 6.04
CA SER A 49 2.63 -14.13 4.64
C SER A 49 1.39 -14.72 3.96
N LYS A 50 0.91 -15.88 4.42
CA LYS A 50 -0.28 -16.56 3.88
C LYS A 50 -1.58 -15.81 4.16
N GLY A 51 -1.60 -14.91 5.15
CA GLY A 51 -2.76 -14.06 5.42
C GLY A 51 -2.80 -12.76 4.61
N LEU A 52 -1.80 -12.50 3.75
CA LEU A 52 -1.70 -11.23 3.03
C LEU A 52 -2.31 -11.33 1.64
N SER A 53 -3.26 -10.44 1.36
CA SER A 53 -3.84 -10.23 0.04
C SER A 53 -3.41 -8.87 -0.52
N LEU A 54 -3.37 -8.76 -1.85
CA LEU A 54 -3.02 -7.53 -2.54
C LEU A 54 -4.28 -6.73 -2.85
N PHE A 55 -4.21 -5.43 -2.53
CA PHE A 55 -5.28 -4.48 -2.72
C PHE A 55 -4.82 -3.33 -3.62
N TYR A 56 -5.74 -2.87 -4.45
CA TYR A 56 -5.67 -1.65 -5.23
C TYR A 56 -6.60 -0.61 -4.61
N LEU A 57 -6.13 0.63 -4.47
CA LEU A 57 -6.98 1.75 -4.12
C LEU A 57 -6.64 2.99 -4.93
N LYS A 58 -7.65 3.84 -5.15
CA LYS A 58 -7.44 5.23 -5.54
C LYS A 58 -7.12 6.05 -4.29
N VAL A 59 -6.18 6.98 -4.40
CA VAL A 59 -5.80 7.87 -3.29
C VAL A 59 -6.91 8.90 -3.03
N ARG A 60 -7.64 9.28 -4.07
CA ARG A 60 -8.80 10.17 -4.00
C ARG A 60 -10.09 9.47 -4.40
N ASP A 61 -11.19 9.86 -3.78
CA ASP A 61 -12.54 9.41 -4.10
C ASP A 61 -13.11 10.11 -5.35
N ALA A 62 -14.36 9.80 -5.70
CA ALA A 62 -15.01 10.37 -6.89
C ALA A 62 -15.22 11.89 -6.78
N GLU A 63 -15.29 12.40 -5.56
CA GLU A 63 -15.43 13.81 -5.22
C GLU A 63 -14.07 14.51 -5.09
N GLY A 64 -12.96 13.80 -5.30
CA GLY A 64 -11.60 14.32 -5.25
C GLY A 64 -11.01 14.48 -3.85
N LYS A 65 -11.73 14.07 -2.80
CA LYS A 65 -11.22 14.05 -1.41
C LYS A 65 -10.32 12.84 -1.21
N LEU A 66 -9.47 12.87 -0.18
CA LEU A 66 -8.69 11.69 0.17
C LEU A 66 -9.62 10.53 0.55
N ASN A 67 -9.32 9.34 0.02
CA ASN A 67 -10.06 8.11 0.25
C ASN A 67 -9.82 7.57 1.68
N LYS A 68 -10.24 8.34 2.70
CA LYS A 68 -10.04 8.01 4.12
C LYS A 68 -8.58 7.69 4.46
N ILE A 69 -7.68 8.47 3.85
CA ILE A 69 -6.24 8.45 4.09
C ILE A 69 -5.88 9.71 4.85
N GLU A 70 -5.22 9.56 5.98
CA GLU A 70 -4.70 10.67 6.76
C GLU A 70 -3.17 10.69 6.72
N THR A 71 -2.60 11.85 6.45
CA THR A 71 -1.15 12.05 6.47
C THR A 71 -0.71 12.41 7.88
N HIS A 72 0.02 11.52 8.55
CA HIS A 72 0.57 11.79 9.88
C HIS A 72 1.70 12.82 9.79
N ARG A 73 2.73 12.52 8.99
CA ARG A 73 3.85 13.44 8.72
C ARG A 73 4.62 13.05 7.47
N LEU A 74 5.30 14.03 6.89
CA LEU A 74 6.37 13.79 5.91
C LEU A 74 7.65 13.34 6.63
N LYS A 75 8.41 12.46 5.98
CA LYS A 75 9.72 12.00 6.45
C LYS A 75 10.76 13.10 6.22
N ASP A 76 11.56 13.40 7.24
CA ASP A 76 12.83 14.10 7.03
C ASP A 76 13.88 13.08 6.57
N LYS A 77 14.38 13.28 5.35
CA LYS A 77 15.22 12.31 4.64
C LYS A 77 16.59 12.89 4.35
N LEU A 78 17.62 12.04 4.46
CA LEU A 78 18.98 12.36 4.04
C LEU A 78 19.05 12.78 2.55
N GLY A 79 18.35 12.05 1.68
CA GLY A 79 18.28 12.29 0.24
C GLY A 79 16.87 12.15 -0.31
N THR A 80 16.70 12.22 -1.64
CA THR A 80 15.38 12.22 -2.30
C THR A 80 14.41 13.26 -1.72
N ARG A 81 14.91 14.39 -1.20
CA ARG A 81 14.11 15.41 -0.48
C ARG A 81 13.00 16.03 -1.34
N GLN A 82 13.13 15.96 -2.67
CA GLN A 82 12.12 16.38 -3.64
C GLN A 82 10.91 15.42 -3.73
N LEU A 83 11.08 14.15 -3.36
CA LEU A 83 10.02 13.14 -3.41
C LEU A 83 9.21 13.20 -2.11
N PRO A 84 7.90 13.48 -2.12
CA PRO A 84 7.10 13.40 -0.91
C PRO A 84 7.09 11.95 -0.39
N THR A 85 7.41 11.77 0.88
CA THR A 85 7.38 10.46 1.54
C THR A 85 6.78 10.64 2.91
N ALA A 86 5.77 9.86 3.25
CA ALA A 86 4.97 10.06 4.46
C ALA A 86 4.71 8.78 5.25
N GLU A 87 4.26 8.98 6.49
CA GLU A 87 3.50 8.02 7.29
C GLU A 87 2.02 8.30 7.05
N LEU A 88 1.25 7.28 6.62
CA LEU A 88 -0.17 7.42 6.31
C LEU A 88 -1.02 6.47 7.15
N PHE A 89 -2.09 6.98 7.76
CA PHE A 89 -3.14 6.16 8.34
C PHE A 89 -4.20 5.86 7.30
N LEU A 90 -4.54 4.58 7.17
CA LEU A 90 -5.76 4.15 6.50
C LEU A 90 -6.81 3.99 7.58
N ASP A 91 -7.85 4.81 7.55
CA ASP A 91 -8.98 4.72 8.48
C ASP A 91 -10.28 4.52 7.71
N GLY A 92 -10.38 3.33 7.13
CA GLY A 92 -11.50 2.94 6.27
C GLY A 92 -11.29 3.30 4.81
N ALA A 93 -10.04 3.26 4.35
CA ALA A 93 -9.71 3.50 2.96
C ALA A 93 -10.30 2.39 2.07
N LYS A 94 -11.15 2.78 1.12
CA LYS A 94 -11.84 1.83 0.25
C LYS A 94 -10.90 1.24 -0.79
N ALA A 95 -10.84 -0.07 -0.90
CA ALA A 95 -9.92 -0.78 -1.77
C ALA A 95 -10.55 -2.01 -2.45
N LEU A 96 -10.00 -2.37 -3.61
CA LEU A 96 -10.34 -3.58 -4.36
C LEU A 96 -9.27 -4.64 -4.12
N ARG A 97 -9.66 -5.86 -3.76
CA ARG A 97 -8.73 -6.99 -3.73
C ARG A 97 -8.43 -7.43 -5.16
N ILE A 98 -7.14 -7.48 -5.53
CA ILE A 98 -6.69 -7.82 -6.88
C ILE A 98 -5.87 -9.12 -6.96
N SER A 99 -5.55 -9.73 -5.82
CA SER A 99 -5.01 -11.10 -5.77
C SER A 99 -6.07 -12.10 -5.32
N ALA A 100 -5.80 -13.39 -5.53
CA ALA A 100 -6.42 -14.42 -4.71
C ALA A 100 -6.07 -14.20 -3.22
N GLU A 101 -6.91 -14.73 -2.34
CA GLU A 101 -6.72 -14.57 -0.90
C GLU A 101 -5.42 -15.24 -0.46
N GLY A 102 -4.63 -14.53 0.35
CA GLY A 102 -3.35 -15.02 0.83
C GLY A 102 -2.23 -15.09 -0.21
N GLN A 103 -2.50 -14.71 -1.46
CA GLN A 103 -1.53 -14.69 -2.55
C GLN A 103 -0.93 -13.30 -2.81
N GLY A 104 -1.16 -12.32 -1.93
CA GLY A 104 -0.78 -10.94 -2.18
C GLY A 104 0.73 -10.74 -2.38
N VAL A 105 1.55 -11.46 -1.61
CA VAL A 105 3.02 -11.40 -1.73
C VAL A 105 3.50 -11.96 -3.07
N ALA A 106 2.92 -13.07 -3.52
CA ALA A 106 3.27 -13.66 -4.81
C ALA A 106 2.85 -12.72 -5.96
N THR A 107 1.64 -12.15 -5.88
CA THR A 107 1.13 -11.23 -6.91
C THR A 107 1.93 -9.94 -7.02
N ILE A 108 2.34 -9.33 -5.89
CA ILE A 108 3.11 -8.08 -5.91
C ILE A 108 4.58 -8.28 -6.32
N ALA A 109 5.08 -9.51 -6.36
CA ALA A 109 6.47 -9.81 -6.72
C ALA A 109 6.85 -9.30 -8.12
N HIS A 110 5.89 -9.29 -9.07
CA HIS A 110 6.13 -8.74 -10.41
C HIS A 110 6.46 -7.24 -10.38
N MET A 111 5.74 -6.47 -9.56
CA MET A 111 6.01 -5.05 -9.35
C MET A 111 7.42 -4.83 -8.77
N LEU A 112 7.81 -5.67 -7.79
CA LEU A 112 9.14 -5.61 -7.18
C LEU A 112 10.26 -5.86 -8.19
N THR A 113 10.08 -6.79 -9.12
CA THR A 113 11.05 -7.04 -10.19
C THR A 113 11.24 -5.81 -11.07
N ILE A 114 10.16 -5.18 -11.51
CA ILE A 114 10.23 -3.97 -12.34
C ILE A 114 10.85 -2.79 -11.58
N SER A 115 10.49 -2.59 -10.32
CA SER A 115 11.07 -1.49 -9.52
C SER A 115 12.56 -1.70 -9.24
N ARG A 116 13.03 -2.94 -9.09
CA ARG A 116 14.46 -3.26 -8.94
C ARG A 116 15.26 -2.92 -10.20
N ILE A 117 14.69 -3.20 -11.38
CA ILE A 117 15.32 -2.83 -12.65
C ILE A 117 15.42 -1.30 -12.74
N HIS A 118 14.35 -0.56 -12.43
CA HIS A 118 14.38 0.90 -12.41
C HIS A 118 15.41 1.45 -11.40
N ASN A 119 15.52 0.83 -10.23
CA ASN A 119 16.51 1.20 -9.24
C ASN A 119 17.94 1.02 -9.76
N ALA A 120 18.25 -0.11 -10.40
CA ALA A 120 19.57 -0.37 -10.99
C ALA A 120 19.90 0.63 -12.11
N ILE A 121 18.94 0.90 -13.00
CA ILE A 121 19.09 1.92 -14.05
C ILE A 121 19.37 3.28 -13.44
N GLY A 122 18.58 3.69 -12.43
CA GLY A 122 18.77 4.95 -11.72
C GLY A 122 20.15 5.06 -11.08
N ALA A 123 20.62 4.01 -10.40
CA ALA A 123 21.94 3.98 -9.78
C ALA A 123 23.06 4.19 -10.80
N VAL A 124 23.05 3.45 -11.91
CA VAL A 124 24.08 3.59 -12.98
C VAL A 124 24.00 4.96 -13.65
N ALA A 125 22.80 5.49 -13.87
CA ALA A 125 22.62 6.84 -14.43
C ALA A 125 23.21 7.92 -13.52
N PHE A 126 23.08 7.79 -12.19
CA PHE A 126 23.69 8.70 -11.23
C PHE A 126 25.22 8.54 -11.15
N MET A 127 25.77 7.34 -11.31
CA MET A 127 27.23 7.14 -11.39
C MET A 127 27.84 7.81 -12.63
N ARG A 128 27.06 7.95 -13.71
CA ARG A 128 27.49 8.60 -14.95
C ARG A 128 27.36 10.13 -14.91
N ARG A 129 26.51 10.67 -14.02
CA ARG A 129 26.24 12.10 -13.92
C ARG A 129 27.49 12.88 -13.50
#